data_AF-A0A223KVI9-F1
#
_entry.id   AF-A0A223KVI9-F1
#
_cell.length_a   1.000
_cell.length_b   1.000
_cell.length_c   1.000
_cell.angle_alpha   90.00
_cell.angle_beta   90.00
_cell.angle_gamma   90.00
#
_symmetry.space_group_name_H-M   'P 1'
#
loop_
_entity.id
_entity.type
_entity.pdbx_description
1 polymer ?
#
loop_
_entity_poly.entity_id
_entity_poly.type
_entity_poly.pdbx_seq_one_letter_code
_entity_poly.pdbx_strand_id
1 'polypeptide(L)' 'MLYDSFREVLIALLFWWVILLISRRVTFRYPERNSWKKDLLVSLAQSVFVIIGFNVLAFFL' A
#
# COMPACT_ATOMS: atom_id res chain seq x y z
N MET A 1 -16.26 -2.97 -10.84
CA MET A 1 -14.95 -3.09 -10.17
C MET A 1 -15.21 -3.14 -8.67
N LEU A 2 -14.27 -3.61 -7.84
CA LEU A 2 -14.47 -3.63 -6.37
C LEU A 2 -14.69 -2.24 -5.76
N TYR A 3 -14.40 -1.18 -6.52
CA TYR A 3 -14.60 0.21 -6.16
C TYR A 3 -15.49 0.85 -7.22
N ASP A 4 -16.54 1.56 -6.77
CA ASP A 4 -17.55 2.19 -7.64
C ASP A 4 -17.19 3.66 -7.96
N SER A 5 -16.34 4.26 -7.14
CA SER A 5 -15.92 5.65 -7.29
C SER A 5 -14.41 5.85 -7.14
N PHE A 6 -13.87 6.88 -7.80
CA PHE A 6 -12.48 7.29 -7.61
C PHE A 6 -12.17 7.60 -6.14
N ARG A 7 -13.17 8.10 -5.40
CA ARG A 7 -13.06 8.37 -3.96
C ARG A 7 -12.81 7.09 -3.16
N GLU A 8 -13.50 6.00 -3.46
CA GLU A 8 -13.28 4.72 -2.78
C GLU A 8 -11.90 4.13 -3.07
N VAL A 9 -11.44 4.24 -4.32
CA VAL A 9 -10.07 3.83 -4.69
C VAL A 9 -9.03 4.62 -3.86
N LEU A 10 -9.24 5.94 -3.70
CA LEU A 10 -8.33 6.80 -2.96
C LEU A 10 -8.34 6.49 -1.45
N ILE A 11 -9.51 6.20 -0.89
CA ILE A 11 -9.65 5.77 0.52
C ILE A 11 -8.94 4.42 0.73
N ALA A 12 -9.16 3.44 -0.15
CA ALA A 12 -8.52 2.14 -0.07
C ALA A 12 -6.99 2.25 -0.22
N LEU A 13 -6.52 3.14 -1.11
CA LEU A 13 -5.10 3.39 -1.32
C LEU A 13 -4.45 3.95 -0.05
N LEU A 14 -5.05 4.98 0.54
CA LEU A 14 -4.56 5.58 1.78
C LEU A 14 -4.60 4.57 2.94
N PHE A 15 -5.67 3.77 3.05
CA PHE A 15 -5.80 2.74 4.08
C PHE A 15 -4.66 1.72 4.00
N TRP A 16 -4.45 1.11 2.82
CA TRP A 16 -3.38 0.14 2.63
C TRP A 16 -2.00 0.77 2.77
N TRP A 17 -1.82 2.00 2.29
CA TRP A 17 -0.57 2.72 2.41
C TRP A 17 -0.16 2.91 3.88
N VAL A 18 -1.08 3.38 4.74
CA VAL A 18 -0.81 3.59 6.17
C VAL A 18 -0.46 2.27 6.86
N ILE A 19 -1.22 1.20 6.61
CA ILE A 19 -0.97 -0.12 7.20
C ILE A 19 0.41 -0.64 6.79
N LEU A 20 0.74 -0.56 5.50
CA LEU A 20 2.02 -1.03 4.98
C LEU A 20 3.17 -0.18 5.50
N LEU A 21 2.99 1.13 5.60
CA LEU A 21 3.99 2.04 6.16
C LEU A 21 4.30 1.73 7.63
N ILE A 22 3.26 1.50 8.44
CA ILE A 22 3.42 1.08 9.84
C ILE A 22 4.10 -0.28 9.92
N SER A 23 3.67 -1.24 9.11
CA SER A 23 4.27 -2.58 9.05
C SER A 23 5.74 -2.51 8.69
N ARG A 24 6.11 -1.67 7.72
CA ARG A 24 7.50 -1.44 7.31
C ARG A 24 8.33 -0.85 8.44
N ARG A 25 7.76 0.09 9.20
CA ARG A 25 8.41 0.72 10.37
C ARG A 25 8.63 -0.26 11.52
N VAL A 26 7.65 -1.14 11.78
CA VAL A 26 7.74 -2.14 12.85
C VAL A 26 8.73 -3.25 12.47
N THR A 27 8.66 -3.75 11.24
CA THR A 27 9.44 -4.91 10.78
C THR A 27 10.87 -4.54 10.38
N PHE A 28 11.09 -3.41 9.71
CA PHE A 28 12.43 -2.97 9.28
C PHE A 28 12.94 -1.86 10.20
N ARG A 29 13.41 -2.26 11.38
CA ARG A 29 13.98 -1.35 12.39
C ARG A 29 15.43 -0.94 12.13
N TYR A 30 15.94 -1.11 10.90
CA TYR A 30 17.34 -0.77 10.53
C TYR A 30 17.44 0.69 10.06
N PRO A 31 17.80 1.63 10.95
CA PRO A 31 17.73 3.06 10.67
C PRO A 31 18.94 3.54 9.84
N GLU A 32 20.05 2.78 9.87
CA GLU A 32 21.32 3.20 9.27
C GLU A 32 21.32 3.21 7.74
N ARG A 33 20.47 2.40 7.10
CA ARG A 33 20.49 2.24 5.63
C ARG A 33 19.19 2.63 4.94
N ASN A 34 18.11 2.84 5.70
CA ASN A 34 16.78 3.03 5.15
C ASN A 34 16.21 4.39 5.55
N SER A 35 16.20 5.33 4.60
CA SER A 35 15.71 6.69 4.84
C SER A 35 14.19 6.72 4.94
N TRP A 36 13.66 7.63 5.77
CA TRP A 36 12.22 7.83 5.93
C TRP A 36 11.49 8.04 4.60
N LYS A 37 12.13 8.75 3.67
CA LYS A 37 11.62 9.02 2.32
C LYS A 37 11.45 7.74 1.49
N LYS A 38 12.41 6.82 1.59
CA LYS A 38 12.37 5.55 0.87
C LYS A 38 11.22 4.67 1.37
N ASP A 39 10.97 4.64 2.67
CA ASP A 39 9.83 3.89 3.22
C ASP A 39 8.48 4.45 2.79
N LEU A 40 8.36 5.78 2.75
CA LEU A 40 7.16 6.45 2.28
C LEU A 40 6.85 6.06 0.82
N LEU A 41 7.85 6.16 -0.06
CA LEU A 41 7.70 5.84 -1.48
C LEU A 41 7.42 4.36 -1.73
N VAL A 42 8.15 3.47 -1.05
CA VAL A 42 7.95 2.04 -1.30
C VAL A 42 6.64 1.54 -0.71
N SER A 43 6.23 1.99 0.48
CA SER A 43 4.90 1.64 1.02
C SER A 43 3.77 2.15 0.12
N LEU A 44 3.93 3.33 -0.49
CA LEU A 44 2.96 3.86 -1.45
C LEU A 44 2.88 2.97 -2.70
N ALA A 45 4.02 2.61 -3.29
CA ALA A 45 4.04 1.67 -4.41
C ALA A 45 3.42 0.31 -4.04
N GLN A 46 3.75 -0.23 -2.87
CA GLN A 46 3.18 -1.48 -2.36
C GLN A 46 1.65 -1.40 -2.23
N SER A 47 1.09 -0.28 -1.77
CA SER A 47 -0.36 -0.10 -1.68
C SER A 47 -1.07 -0.11 -3.05
N VAL A 48 -0.44 0.46 -4.08
CA VAL A 48 -0.93 0.39 -5.47
C VAL A 48 -0.92 -1.06 -5.96
N PHE A 49 0.17 -1.79 -5.73
CA PHE A 49 0.27 -3.21 -6.08
C PHE A 49 -0.79 -4.06 -5.38
N VAL A 50 -1.07 -3.80 -4.10
CA VAL A 50 -2.12 -4.50 -3.36
C VAL A 50 -3.49 -4.26 -4.00
N ILE A 51 -3.84 -3.01 -4.33
CA ILE A 51 -5.14 -2.71 -4.97
C ILE A 51 -5.26 -3.39 -6.33
N ILE A 52 -4.22 -3.34 -7.15
CA ILE A 52 -4.22 -3.99 -8.47
C ILE A 52 -4.34 -5.51 -8.30
N GLY A 53 -3.49 -6.10 -7.46
CA GLY A 53 -3.49 -7.55 -7.20
C GLY A 53 -4.84 -8.04 -6.66
N PHE A 54 -5.49 -7.28 -5.78
CA PHE A 54 -6.78 -7.63 -5.22
C PHE A 54 -7.90 -7.58 -6.27
N ASN A 55 -7.90 -6.59 -7.17
CA ASN A 55 -8.86 -6.53 -8.28
C ASN A 55 -8.63 -7.67 -9.30
N VAL A 56 -7.37 -8.01 -9.57
CA VAL A 56 -7.02 -9.13 -10.46
C VAL A 56 -7.48 -10.46 -9.84
N LEU A 57 -7.20 -10.69 -8.56
CA LEU A 57 -7.67 -11.89 -7.87
C LEU A 57 -9.19 -11.98 -7.88
N ALA A 58 -9.90 -10.88 -7.58
CA ALA A 58 -11.35 -10.81 -7.61
C ALA A 58 -11.97 -11.00 -9.01
N PHE A 59 -11.18 -10.86 -10.08
CA PHE A 59 -11.64 -11.16 -11.43
C PHE A 59 -11.62 -12.68 -11.72
N PHE A 60 -10.70 -13.42 -11.09
CA PHE A 60 -10.55 -14.86 -11.29
C PHE A 60 -11.32 -15.73 -10.29
N LEU A 61 -11.88 -15.12 -9.24
CA LEU A 61 -12.56 -15.77 -8.12
C LEU A 61 -14.06 -15.47 -8.17
#